data_AF-A0A7C2BP84-F1
#
_entry.id   AF-A0A7C2BP84-F1
#
_cell.length_a   1.000
_cell.length_b   1.000
_cell.length_c   1.000
_cell.angle_alpha   90.00
_cell.angle_beta   90.00
_cell.angle_gamma   90.00
#
_symmetry.space_group_name_H-M   'P 1'
#
loop_
_entity.id
_entity.type
_entity.pdbx_description
1 polymer ?
#
loop_
_entity_poly.entity_id
_entity_poly.type
_entity_poly.pdbx_seq_one_letter_code
_entity_poly.pdbx_strand_id
1 'polypeptide(L)'
;MAGTWVGTWQGSDGRSAGGFRVHVAQQGNRISGRIEVEGAWFSEARIDGVVEGSRVRWGVLRGGVAVLQFDGTVQDGQASGVYRVPGGTGGRWSARRVRGP
;
A
#
# COMPACT_ATOMS: atom_id res chain seq x y z
N MET A 1 3.72 4.29 -11.65
CA MET A 1 2.98 3.60 -10.58
C MET A 1 1.49 3.41 -10.91
N ALA A 2 0.84 4.34 -11.62
CA ALA A 2 -0.59 4.26 -11.95
C ALA A 2 -1.06 2.87 -12.45
N GLY A 3 -2.24 2.42 -12.00
CA GLY A 3 -2.83 1.13 -12.32
C GLY A 3 -3.31 0.36 -11.09
N THR A 4 -3.77 -0.87 -11.29
CA THR A 4 -4.21 -1.77 -10.22
C THR A 4 -3.05 -2.61 -9.73
N TRP A 5 -2.89 -2.71 -8.41
CA TRP A 5 -1.92 -3.56 -7.75
C TRP A 5 -2.62 -4.50 -6.79
N VAL A 6 -2.10 -5.72 -6.70
CA VAL A 6 -2.54 -6.72 -5.72
C VAL A 6 -1.31 -7.16 -4.95
N GLY A 7 -1.45 -7.23 -3.63
CA GLY A 7 -0.35 -7.51 -2.74
C GLY A 7 -0.76 -8.27 -1.48
N THR A 8 0.25 -8.59 -0.69
CA THR A 8 0.12 -9.23 0.60
C THR A 8 0.92 -8.46 1.64
N TRP A 9 0.51 -8.58 2.89
CA TRP A 9 1.22 -8.05 4.05
C TRP A 9 1.38 -9.13 5.11
N GLN A 10 2.45 -9.02 5.89
CA GLN A 10 2.70 -9.86 7.05
C GLN A 10 3.19 -8.97 8.21
N GLY A 11 2.52 -9.07 9.35
CA GLY A 11 2.91 -8.42 10.59
C GLY A 11 4.22 -8.97 11.13
N SER A 12 4.97 -8.14 11.84
CA SER A 12 6.23 -8.56 12.48
C SER A 12 6.02 -9.63 13.57
N ASP A 13 4.78 -9.82 14.04
CA ASP A 13 4.40 -10.89 14.96
C ASP A 13 4.42 -12.30 14.31
N GLY A 14 4.53 -12.36 12.97
CA GLY A 14 4.46 -13.60 12.19
C GLY A 14 3.10 -14.28 12.16
N ARG A 15 2.09 -13.72 12.86
CA ARG A 15 0.75 -14.31 13.02
C ARG A 15 -0.29 -13.58 12.18
N SER A 16 -0.11 -12.28 11.99
CA SER A 16 -1.03 -11.44 11.24
C SER A 16 -0.59 -11.39 9.77
N ALA A 17 -1.48 -11.74 8.84
CA ALA A 17 -1.23 -11.63 7.41
C ALA A 17 -2.55 -11.42 6.64
N GLY A 18 -2.46 -10.89 5.42
CA GLY A 18 -3.62 -10.72 4.56
C GLY A 18 -3.29 -10.20 3.17
N GLY A 19 -4.30 -10.16 2.31
CA GLY A 19 -4.23 -9.58 0.97
C GLY A 19 -4.70 -8.12 0.95
N PHE A 20 -4.29 -7.40 -0.09
CA PHE A 20 -4.85 -6.09 -0.42
C PHE A 20 -4.86 -5.85 -1.92
N ARG A 21 -5.78 -4.99 -2.35
CA ARG A 21 -5.89 -4.48 -3.71
C ARG A 21 -5.90 -2.96 -3.67
N VAL A 22 -5.09 -2.32 -4.51
CA VAL A 22 -5.02 -0.86 -4.58
C VAL A 22 -5.13 -0.36 -6.01
N HIS A 23 -5.99 0.62 -6.21
CA HIS A 23 -6.20 1.33 -7.46
C HIS A 23 -5.47 2.65 -7.40
N VAL A 24 -4.34 2.75 -8.10
CA VAL A 24 -3.43 3.90 -8.03
C VAL A 24 -3.63 4.82 -9.22
N ALA A 25 -3.91 6.10 -8.95
CA ALA A 25 -3.73 7.21 -9.87
C ALA A 25 -2.40 7.92 -9.55
N GLN A 26 -1.72 8.44 -10.57
CA GLN A 26 -0.46 9.17 -10.41
C GLN A 26 -0.51 10.49 -11.16
N GLN A 27 -0.09 11.57 -10.50
CA GLN A 27 0.10 12.90 -11.08
C GLN A 27 1.48 13.41 -10.67
N GLY A 28 2.40 13.51 -11.63
CA GLY A 28 3.81 13.77 -11.34
C GLY A 28 4.40 12.67 -10.42
N ASN A 29 5.02 13.09 -9.32
CA ASN A 29 5.54 12.16 -8.30
C ASN A 29 4.47 11.76 -7.26
N ARG A 30 3.28 12.38 -7.24
CA ARG A 30 2.24 12.08 -6.26
C ARG A 30 1.37 10.91 -6.71
N ILE A 31 1.03 10.02 -5.79
CA ILE A 31 0.09 8.93 -5.98
C ILE A 31 -1.10 9.06 -5.04
N SER A 32 -2.28 8.70 -5.53
CA SER A 32 -3.50 8.63 -4.73
C SER A 32 -4.38 7.49 -5.24
N GLY A 33 -5.34 7.05 -4.43
CA GLY A 33 -6.09 5.86 -4.82
C GLY A 33 -7.08 5.35 -3.79
N ARG A 34 -7.74 4.26 -4.14
CA ARG A 34 -8.56 3.47 -3.21
C ARG A 34 -7.82 2.18 -2.89
N ILE A 35 -7.92 1.73 -1.64
CA ILE A 35 -7.36 0.46 -1.20
C ILE A 35 -8.43 -0.37 -0.50
N GLU A 36 -8.43 -1.65 -0.83
CA GLU A 36 -9.24 -2.69 -0.22
C GLU A 36 -8.27 -3.65 0.48
N VAL A 37 -8.51 -3.94 1.75
CA VAL A 37 -7.71 -4.90 2.53
C VAL A 37 -8.63 -6.06 2.86
N GLU A 38 -8.23 -7.27 2.47
CA GLU A 38 -9.01 -8.48 2.71
C GLU A 38 -9.16 -8.71 4.21
N GLY A 39 -10.38 -9.03 4.67
CA GLY A 39 -10.68 -9.27 6.08
C GLY A 39 -10.65 -8.04 6.98
N ALA A 40 -10.40 -6.84 6.43
CA ALA A 40 -10.50 -5.62 7.18
C ALA A 40 -11.96 -5.17 7.34
N TRP A 41 -12.30 -4.70 8.54
CA TRP A 41 -13.63 -4.20 8.93
C TRP A 41 -13.99 -2.84 8.29
N PHE A 42 -13.11 -2.25 7.47
CA PHE A 42 -13.32 -0.98 6.80
C PHE A 42 -13.51 -1.16 5.29
N SER A 43 -14.58 -0.57 4.74
CA SER A 43 -14.96 -0.69 3.33
C SER A 43 -14.41 0.43 2.43
N GLU A 44 -14.00 1.57 3.00
CA GLU A 44 -13.49 2.70 2.23
C GLU A 44 -12.24 3.30 2.87
N ALA A 45 -11.08 2.94 2.33
CA ALA A 45 -9.81 3.56 2.65
C ALA A 45 -9.17 4.13 1.39
N ARG A 46 -8.47 5.24 1.54
CA ARG A 46 -7.73 5.89 0.44
C ARG A 46 -6.25 5.78 0.69
N ILE A 47 -5.48 5.83 -0.39
CA ILE A 47 -4.04 6.02 -0.29
C ILE A 47 -3.66 7.43 -0.74
N ASP A 48 -2.60 7.95 -0.14
CA ASP A 48 -1.90 9.14 -0.60
C ASP A 48 -0.40 8.94 -0.38
N GLY A 49 0.43 9.38 -1.32
CA GLY A 49 1.85 9.16 -1.24
C GLY A 49 2.65 9.76 -2.39
N VAL A 50 3.92 9.39 -2.44
CA VAL A 50 4.90 9.84 -3.44
C VAL A 50 5.74 8.69 -3.97
N VAL A 51 6.20 8.84 -5.21
CA VAL A 51 7.14 7.95 -5.90
C VAL A 51 8.30 8.79 -6.42
N GLU A 52 9.51 8.45 -6.01
CA GLU A 52 10.75 9.17 -6.34
C GLU A 52 11.79 8.16 -6.85
N GLY A 53 11.96 8.10 -8.17
CA GLY A 53 12.75 7.05 -8.81
C GLY A 53 12.18 5.67 -8.53
N SER A 54 12.98 4.79 -7.91
CA SER A 54 12.55 3.46 -7.48
C SER A 54 11.92 3.44 -6.08
N ARG A 55 11.93 4.55 -5.33
CA ARG A 55 11.36 4.60 -3.97
C ARG A 55 9.89 4.97 -4.02
N VAL A 56 9.09 4.32 -3.17
CA VAL A 56 7.67 4.60 -3.00
C VAL A 56 7.34 4.75 -1.52
N ARG A 57 6.60 5.80 -1.17
CA ARG A 57 6.16 6.09 0.19
C ARG A 57 4.69 6.47 0.15
N TRP A 58 3.85 5.83 0.94
CA TRP A 58 2.41 6.09 0.92
C TRP A 58 1.76 5.75 2.24
N GLY A 59 0.65 6.40 2.54
CA GLY A 59 -0.15 6.12 3.72
C GLY A 59 -1.54 5.63 3.34
N VAL A 60 -2.16 4.89 4.26
CA VAL A 60 -3.60 4.61 4.20
C VAL A 60 -4.31 5.62 5.07
N LEU A 61 -5.28 6.32 4.47
CA LEU A 61 -6.09 7.35 5.11
C LEU A 61 -7.49 6.79 5.41
N ARG A 62 -7.93 6.93 6.66
CA ARG A 62 -9.30 6.65 7.11
C ARG A 62 -9.89 7.94 7.69
N GLY A 63 -10.99 8.43 7.12
CA GLY A 63 -11.60 9.70 7.54
C GLY A 63 -10.63 10.90 7.47
N GLY A 64 -9.64 10.86 6.57
CA GLY A 64 -8.60 11.90 6.44
C GLY A 64 -7.38 11.71 7.36
N VAL A 65 -7.40 10.73 8.27
CA VAL A 65 -6.28 10.44 9.19
C VAL A 65 -5.44 9.28 8.67
N ALA A 66 -4.10 9.44 8.67
CA ALA A 66 -3.19 8.37 8.32
C ALA A 66 -3.16 7.29 9.41
N VAL A 67 -3.60 6.09 9.05
CA VAL A 67 -3.68 4.92 9.96
C VAL A 67 -2.59 3.89 9.71
N LEU A 68 -1.95 3.93 8.54
CA LEU A 68 -0.82 3.09 8.17
C LEU A 68 0.15 3.90 7.31
N GLN A 69 1.44 3.62 7.43
CA GLN A 69 2.47 4.21 6.57
C GLN A 69 3.34 3.12 5.96
N PHE A 70 3.58 3.21 4.66
CA PHE A 70 4.28 2.25 3.84
C PHE A 70 5.50 2.92 3.21
N ASP A 71 6.65 2.26 3.32
CA ASP A 71 7.91 2.63 2.68
C ASP A 71 8.43 1.43 1.91
N GLY A 72 8.84 1.62 0.66
CA GLY A 72 9.32 0.52 -0.15
C GLY A 72 9.96 0.95 -1.45
N THR A 73 10.17 -0.05 -2.30
CA THR A 73 10.73 0.11 -3.64
C THR A 73 9.77 -0.42 -4.68
N VAL A 74 9.78 0.17 -5.88
CA VAL A 74 9.03 -0.26 -7.04
C VAL A 74 9.97 -0.45 -8.23
N GLN A 75 9.93 -1.62 -8.84
CA GLN A 75 10.73 -1.98 -10.02
C GLN A 75 9.98 -3.04 -10.84
N ASP A 76 9.95 -2.88 -12.16
CA ASP A 76 9.42 -3.88 -13.11
C ASP A 76 8.01 -4.40 -12.79
N GLY A 77 7.13 -3.50 -12.33
CA GLY A 77 5.75 -3.86 -11.98
C GLY A 77 5.62 -4.67 -10.69
N GLN A 78 6.69 -4.77 -9.90
CA GLN A 78 6.69 -5.27 -8.53
C GLN A 78 6.99 -4.13 -7.56
N ALA A 79 6.44 -4.24 -6.36
CA ALA A 79 6.71 -3.32 -5.27
C ALA A 79 6.79 -4.08 -3.96
N SER A 80 7.67 -3.68 -3.05
CA SER A 80 7.80 -4.32 -1.74
C SER A 80 8.44 -3.38 -0.74
N GLY A 81 8.26 -3.67 0.53
CA GLY A 81 8.86 -2.87 1.58
C GLY A 81 8.31 -3.20 2.96
N VAL A 82 8.27 -2.17 3.80
CA VAL A 82 7.76 -2.24 5.16
C VAL A 82 6.57 -1.32 5.32
N TYR A 83 5.68 -1.67 6.24
CA TYR A 83 4.63 -0.78 6.73
C TYR A 83 4.79 -0.57 8.23
N ARG A 84 4.18 0.50 8.76
CA ARG A 84 4.17 0.88 10.16
C ARG A 84 2.74 1.20 10.59
N VAL A 85 2.40 0.85 11.81
CA VAL A 85 1.14 1.18 12.48
C VAL A 85 1.41 2.24 13.56
N PRO A 86 0.53 3.22 13.79
CA PRO A 86 0.64 4.11 14.92
C PRO A 86 0.67 3.33 16.24
N GLY A 87 1.66 3.62 17.10
CA GLY A 87 1.75 3.02 18.44
C GLY A 87 2.18 1.55 18.50
N GLY A 88 2.65 0.95 17.39
CA GLY A 88 3.01 -0.47 17.38
C GLY A 88 4.06 -0.86 16.34
N THR A 89 4.34 -2.15 16.30
CA THR A 89 5.26 -2.77 15.35
C THR A 89 4.53 -3.07 14.05
N GLY A 90 5.09 -2.62 12.92
CA GLY A 90 4.49 -2.82 11.61
C GLY A 90 4.82 -4.19 11.01
N GLY A 91 5.17 -4.22 9.72
CA GLY A 91 5.44 -5.47 9.04
C GLY A 91 6.02 -5.29 7.65
N ARG A 92 6.02 -6.37 6.86
CA ARG A 92 6.46 -6.38 5.47
C ARG A 92 5.27 -6.47 4.53
N TRP A 93 5.45 -5.95 3.32
CA TRP A 93 4.47 -6.06 2.26
C TRP A 93 5.15 -6.30 0.91
N SER A 94 4.41 -6.91 -0.01
CA SER A 94 4.77 -7.00 -1.41
C SER A 94 3.53 -6.88 -2.29
N ALA A 95 3.69 -6.37 -3.50
CA ALA A 95 2.62 -6.17 -4.46
C ALA A 95 3.13 -6.34 -5.89
N ARG A 96 2.24 -6.76 -6.77
CA ARG A 96 2.47 -6.80 -8.21
C ARG A 96 1.38 -6.02 -8.93
N ARG A 97 1.76 -5.38 -10.03
CA ARG A 97 0.82 -4.73 -10.92
C ARG A 97 0.02 -5.78 -11.66
N VAL A 98 -1.30 -5.64 -11.64
CA VAL A 98 -2.20 -6.43 -12.47
C VAL A 98 -2.32 -5.71 -13.81
N ARG A 99 -1.97 -6.38 -14.90
CA ARG A 99 -2.30 -5.87 -16.24
C ARG A 99 -3.81 -6.02 -16.40
N GLY A 100 -4.48 -4.97 -16.84
CA GLY A 100 -5.87 -5.10 -17.31
C GLY A 100 -5.94 -6.10 -18.47
N PRO A 101 -7.14 -6.61 -18.80
CA PRO A 101 -7.35 -7.30 -20.06
C PRO A 101 -6.93 -6.42 -21.25
#